data_AF-A0A943AN26-F1
#
_entry.id   AF-A0A943AN26-F1
#
_cell.length_a   1.000
_cell.length_b   1.000
_cell.length_c   1.000
_cell.angle_alpha   90.00
_cell.angle_beta   90.00
_cell.angle_gamma   90.00
#
_symmetry.space_group_name_H-M   'P 1'
#
loop_
_entity.id
_entity.type
_entity.pdbx_description
1 polymer ?
#
loop_
_entity_poly.entity_id
_entity_poly.type
_entity_poly.pdbx_seq_one_letter_code
_entity_poly.pdbx_strand_id
1 'polypeptide(L)'
;MKAKNYIAASFCALALIGCADDDKKIGVTIDSDAIEIGAEGGTRNIAVTADDAWTATTSEPWITISPANGRGSAQCRIIIDSALRNEPRQGIVRIQNQNDWEERREITVAQQGYDYAITLDDTEVNVANYAAYDERSFDVRVKTNVDFDIEIPEEAKAWLSSGDYTVNLDRGVRPREVTVRFNWNVNSRDTERNAVVKFKPRNGETLTRQDDLAVNQSASAPIEEDTRAGDSVALLAIARSLNMWESWETNDRMENWGTVTLWEQGMDGYTPEKAGRVKYARFYMFGTKESLPFEVQYLTAADELIFYSNNNSTSLSLSTGEYITKLEQLKRLTISGYGLTDLDPEFKNLKNLEFLDISSNNFERIPEVLTKENFPKLHALRMGANQRVLIYDLFNSTTTNFGGLFEETNQTREFPRRLLEWDNLDTLALSVNYLQGHIPDMKDYAQKYTQEDINAADTLPQSLVGTPKVLPKIRWFSINLNRLSGELPEWLLRHPALDWLDPYTLIFTQEGKDKDGRTAGFTNEPINLNYYYEFYEGKKYLDPDKKTE
;
A
#
# COMPACT_ATOMS: atom_id res chain seq x y z
N MET A 1 -33.63 -31.27 -24.14
CA MET A 1 -34.24 -32.59 -23.82
C MET A 1 -34.83 -32.47 -22.42
N LYS A 2 -36.13 -32.45 -22.14
CA LYS A 2 -37.33 -32.99 -22.79
C LYS A 2 -38.42 -31.90 -22.87
N ALA A 3 -39.01 -31.73 -24.05
CA ALA A 3 -40.22 -30.93 -24.26
C ALA A 3 -41.45 -31.83 -24.02
N LYS A 4 -42.49 -31.29 -23.36
CA LYS A 4 -43.83 -31.91 -23.36
C LYS A 4 -44.83 -30.89 -23.91
N ASN A 5 -45.19 -31.11 -25.16
CA ASN A 5 -46.35 -30.52 -25.83
C ASN A 5 -47.63 -31.12 -25.25
N TYR A 6 -48.63 -30.31 -24.95
CA TYR A 6 -49.99 -30.78 -24.74
C TYR A 6 -50.91 -30.32 -25.88
N ILE A 7 -51.69 -31.28 -26.33
CA ILE A 7 -52.53 -31.32 -27.52
C ILE A 7 -53.86 -30.64 -27.23
N ALA A 8 -54.31 -29.79 -28.15
CA ALA A 8 -55.67 -29.25 -28.17
C ALA A 8 -56.66 -30.36 -28.56
N ALA A 9 -57.69 -30.58 -27.74
CA ALA A 9 -58.82 -31.44 -28.06
C ALA A 9 -60.08 -30.58 -28.22
N SER A 10 -60.47 -30.33 -29.47
CA SER A 10 -61.83 -29.87 -29.81
C SER A 10 -62.80 -31.03 -29.63
N PHE A 11 -63.87 -30.82 -28.86
CA PHE A 11 -65.05 -31.67 -28.89
C PHE A 11 -66.27 -30.80 -29.18
N CYS A 12 -66.78 -30.91 -30.40
CA CYS A 12 -68.15 -30.52 -30.75
C CYS A 12 -69.09 -31.68 -30.40
N ALA A 13 -70.16 -31.41 -29.66
CA ALA A 13 -71.35 -32.27 -29.64
C ALA A 13 -72.62 -31.41 -29.63
N LEU A 14 -73.52 -31.78 -30.53
CA LEU A 14 -74.75 -31.08 -30.89
C LEU A 14 -75.81 -31.03 -29.78
N ALA A 15 -76.66 -30.01 -29.93
CA ALA A 15 -77.83 -29.67 -29.13
C ALA A 15 -78.94 -30.75 -29.09
N LEU A 16 -79.55 -30.85 -27.92
CA LEU A 16 -80.97 -31.21 -27.77
C LEU A 16 -81.62 -30.10 -26.93
N ILE A 17 -82.59 -29.41 -27.54
CA ILE A 17 -83.38 -28.34 -26.95
C ILE A 17 -84.54 -29.00 -26.18
N GLY A 18 -84.60 -28.73 -24.88
CA GLY A 18 -85.77 -28.93 -24.04
C GLY A 18 -85.93 -27.70 -23.15
N CYS A 19 -86.92 -26.85 -23.47
CA CYS A 19 -87.27 -25.69 -22.67
C CYS A 19 -87.92 -26.12 -21.36
N ALA A 20 -87.18 -25.99 -20.27
CA ALA A 20 -87.71 -25.41 -19.05
C ALA A 20 -86.88 -24.13 -18.84
N ASP A 21 -87.53 -22.97 -18.84
CA ASP A 21 -86.94 -21.71 -18.40
C ASP A 21 -86.71 -21.79 -16.88
N ASP A 22 -85.68 -22.51 -16.49
CA ASP A 22 -84.88 -22.14 -15.34
C ASP A 22 -83.73 -21.34 -15.93
N ASP A 23 -83.70 -20.03 -15.69
CA ASP A 23 -82.51 -19.20 -15.92
C ASP A 23 -81.33 -19.89 -15.21
N LYS A 24 -80.55 -20.68 -15.97
CA LYS A 24 -79.34 -21.31 -15.46
C LYS A 24 -78.35 -20.19 -15.20
N LYS A 25 -78.41 -19.65 -13.98
CA LYS A 25 -77.37 -18.78 -13.46
C LYS A 25 -76.05 -19.53 -13.56
N ILE A 26 -75.12 -18.97 -14.33
CA ILE A 26 -73.78 -19.54 -14.54
C ILE A 26 -72.92 -19.29 -13.29
N GLY A 27 -73.31 -18.32 -12.46
CA GLY A 27 -72.57 -17.91 -11.29
C GLY A 27 -71.15 -17.45 -11.60
N VAL A 28 -70.42 -16.99 -10.59
CA VAL A 28 -69.03 -16.55 -10.73
C VAL A 28 -68.12 -17.77 -10.85
N THR A 29 -67.39 -17.85 -11.95
CA THR A 29 -66.35 -18.85 -12.21
C THR A 29 -65.04 -18.17 -12.62
N ILE A 30 -63.94 -18.88 -12.35
CA ILE A 30 -62.57 -18.45 -12.57
C ILE A 30 -61.83 -19.57 -13.32
N ASP A 31 -60.87 -19.21 -14.16
CA ASP A 31 -60.06 -20.16 -14.94
C ASP A 31 -58.83 -20.71 -14.19
N SER A 32 -58.50 -20.13 -13.03
CA SER A 32 -57.46 -20.63 -12.12
C SER A 32 -57.81 -20.34 -10.67
N ASP A 33 -57.71 -21.34 -9.79
CA ASP A 33 -57.92 -21.25 -8.34
C ASP A 33 -56.63 -21.06 -7.53
N ALA A 34 -55.46 -21.16 -8.19
CA ALA A 34 -54.17 -20.93 -7.58
C ALA A 34 -53.21 -20.15 -8.51
N ILE A 35 -52.32 -19.37 -7.92
CA ILE A 35 -51.19 -18.71 -8.57
C ILE A 35 -49.95 -18.97 -7.72
N GLU A 36 -48.95 -19.63 -8.31
CA GLU A 36 -47.61 -19.75 -7.74
C GLU A 36 -46.64 -18.83 -8.47
N ILE A 37 -45.84 -18.07 -7.70
CA ILE A 37 -44.89 -17.10 -8.26
C ILE A 37 -43.62 -16.97 -7.41
N GLY A 38 -42.51 -16.61 -8.07
CA GLY A 38 -41.24 -16.33 -7.41
C GLY A 38 -41.26 -15.06 -6.57
N ALA A 39 -40.20 -14.87 -5.79
CA ALA A 39 -40.03 -13.74 -4.88
C ALA A 39 -40.00 -12.38 -5.58
N GLU A 40 -39.65 -12.35 -6.88
CA GLU A 40 -39.70 -11.17 -7.73
C GLU A 40 -41.13 -10.68 -8.00
N GLY A 41 -42.14 -11.52 -7.78
CA GLY A 41 -43.53 -11.19 -8.08
C GLY A 41 -43.78 -11.08 -9.58
N GLY A 42 -44.79 -10.30 -9.97
CA GLY A 42 -45.10 -10.10 -11.38
C GLY A 42 -46.60 -10.00 -11.65
N THR A 43 -46.95 -10.15 -12.92
CA THR A 43 -48.34 -10.00 -13.38
C THR A 43 -48.89 -11.33 -13.88
N ARG A 44 -50.16 -11.60 -13.55
CA ARG A 44 -50.93 -12.75 -14.02
C ARG A 44 -52.31 -12.28 -14.50
N ASN A 45 -52.77 -12.85 -15.61
CA ASN A 45 -54.12 -12.60 -16.11
C ASN A 45 -55.00 -13.78 -15.74
N ILE A 46 -56.24 -13.50 -15.35
CA ILE A 46 -57.29 -14.49 -15.06
C ILE A 46 -58.55 -14.12 -15.82
N ALA A 47 -59.29 -15.12 -16.29
CA ALA A 47 -60.62 -14.96 -16.81
C ALA A 47 -61.65 -15.10 -15.68
N VAL A 48 -62.43 -14.04 -15.45
CA VAL A 48 -63.63 -14.09 -14.61
C VAL A 48 -64.83 -14.25 -15.54
N THR A 49 -65.63 -15.29 -15.34
CA THR A 49 -66.88 -15.51 -16.06
C THR A 49 -68.02 -15.43 -15.06
N ALA A 50 -68.96 -14.51 -15.28
CA ALA A 50 -70.13 -14.30 -14.44
C ALA A 50 -71.32 -13.93 -15.32
N ASP A 51 -72.53 -14.18 -14.81
CA ASP A 51 -73.81 -13.81 -15.42
C ASP A 51 -74.35 -12.46 -14.88
N ASP A 52 -73.82 -11.98 -13.76
CA ASP A 52 -74.21 -10.71 -13.12
C ASP A 52 -72.99 -9.86 -12.69
N ALA A 53 -73.25 -8.81 -11.89
CA ALA A 53 -72.23 -7.93 -11.33
C ALA A 53 -71.42 -8.62 -10.23
N TRP A 54 -70.10 -8.43 -10.27
CA TRP A 54 -69.16 -9.00 -9.31
C TRP A 54 -68.18 -7.95 -8.79
N THR A 55 -67.61 -8.20 -7.62
CA THR A 55 -66.50 -7.43 -7.03
C THR A 55 -65.32 -8.34 -6.75
N ALA A 56 -64.12 -7.79 -6.87
CA ALA A 56 -62.88 -8.45 -6.52
C ALA A 56 -62.24 -7.75 -5.31
N THR A 57 -61.80 -8.54 -4.33
CA THR A 57 -61.11 -8.05 -3.13
C THR A 57 -59.84 -8.87 -2.91
N THR A 58 -58.83 -8.27 -2.31
CA THR A 58 -57.58 -8.95 -1.95
C THR A 58 -57.44 -8.97 -0.43
N SER A 59 -56.95 -10.08 0.13
CA SER A 59 -56.72 -10.19 1.57
C SER A 59 -55.45 -9.46 2.02
N GLU A 60 -54.55 -9.17 1.08
CA GLU A 60 -53.21 -8.70 1.33
C GLU A 60 -52.87 -7.47 0.45
N PRO A 61 -52.16 -6.47 0.98
CA PRO A 61 -51.87 -5.22 0.28
C PRO A 61 -50.84 -5.37 -0.86
N TRP A 62 -50.08 -6.47 -0.88
CA TRP A 62 -49.08 -6.76 -1.94
C TRP A 62 -49.69 -7.46 -3.17
N ILE A 63 -51.00 -7.68 -3.18
CA ILE A 63 -51.76 -8.19 -4.32
C ILE A 63 -52.76 -7.12 -4.75
N THR A 64 -52.71 -6.75 -6.02
CA THR A 64 -53.68 -5.84 -6.64
C THR A 64 -54.40 -6.54 -7.79
N ILE A 65 -55.70 -6.33 -7.94
CA ILE A 65 -56.49 -6.85 -9.06
C ILE A 65 -57.18 -5.71 -9.81
N SER A 66 -57.20 -5.77 -11.15
CA SER A 66 -57.87 -4.80 -12.02
C SER A 66 -58.53 -5.48 -13.23
N PRO A 67 -59.80 -5.19 -13.55
CA PRO A 67 -60.70 -4.31 -12.80
C PRO A 67 -61.15 -4.96 -11.48
N ALA A 68 -61.38 -4.14 -10.45
CA ALA A 68 -61.80 -4.61 -9.12
C ALA A 68 -63.31 -4.88 -9.01
N ASN A 69 -64.05 -4.66 -10.10
CA ASN A 69 -65.46 -4.98 -10.26
C ASN A 69 -65.77 -5.06 -11.76
N GLY A 70 -66.87 -5.73 -12.09
CA GLY A 70 -67.33 -5.84 -13.47
C GLY A 70 -68.73 -6.43 -13.52
N ARG A 71 -69.28 -6.51 -14.73
CA ARG A 71 -70.55 -7.19 -15.02
C ARG A 71 -70.36 -8.09 -16.23
N GLY A 72 -70.75 -9.34 -16.11
CA GLY A 72 -70.44 -10.33 -17.14
C GLY A 72 -68.99 -10.79 -17.10
N SER A 73 -68.55 -11.46 -18.17
CA SER A 73 -67.19 -12.00 -18.26
C SER A 73 -66.14 -10.91 -18.53
N ALA A 74 -65.00 -10.98 -17.86
CA ALA A 74 -63.89 -10.04 -18.00
C ALA A 74 -62.52 -10.70 -17.81
N GLN A 75 -61.49 -10.10 -18.38
CA GLN A 75 -60.09 -10.43 -18.09
C GLN A 75 -59.60 -9.53 -16.96
N CYS A 76 -59.20 -10.13 -15.84
CA CYS A 76 -58.63 -9.41 -14.71
C CYS A 76 -57.12 -9.62 -14.66
N ARG A 77 -56.40 -8.54 -14.42
CA ARG A 77 -54.96 -8.52 -14.21
C ARG A 77 -54.66 -8.47 -12.72
N ILE A 78 -54.00 -9.49 -12.21
CA ILE A 78 -53.46 -9.56 -10.86
C ILE A 78 -51.99 -9.15 -10.91
N ILE A 79 -51.63 -8.12 -10.15
CA ILE A 79 -50.26 -7.62 -9.95
C ILE A 79 -49.84 -8.04 -8.55
N ILE A 80 -48.71 -8.73 -8.46
CA ILE A 80 -48.13 -9.28 -7.23
C ILE A 80 -46.79 -8.57 -7.01
N ASP A 81 -46.67 -7.83 -5.90
CA ASP A 81 -45.43 -7.14 -5.57
C ASP A 81 -44.32 -8.13 -5.21
N SER A 82 -43.07 -7.77 -5.49
CA SER A 82 -41.92 -8.53 -5.02
C SER A 82 -41.89 -8.67 -3.49
N ALA A 83 -41.46 -9.83 -3.01
CA ALA A 83 -41.27 -10.15 -1.61
C ALA A 83 -40.29 -9.18 -0.94
N LEU A 84 -40.46 -9.01 0.37
CA LEU A 84 -39.60 -8.21 1.24
C LEU A 84 -38.94 -9.05 2.34
N ARG A 85 -39.27 -10.35 2.40
CA ARG A 85 -38.80 -11.33 3.39
C ARG A 85 -38.35 -12.62 2.69
N ASN A 86 -37.58 -13.43 3.40
CA ASN A 86 -37.12 -14.75 2.95
C ASN A 86 -38.16 -15.85 3.17
N GLU A 87 -39.18 -15.60 4.00
CA GLU A 87 -40.28 -16.52 4.23
C GLU A 87 -41.31 -16.45 3.08
N PRO A 88 -41.85 -17.60 2.63
CA PRO A 88 -42.95 -17.62 1.68
C PRO A 88 -44.20 -16.99 2.31
N ARG A 89 -45.00 -16.32 1.49
CA ARG A 89 -46.25 -15.66 1.91
C ARG A 89 -47.41 -16.06 1.02
N GLN A 90 -48.62 -15.99 1.57
CA GLN A 90 -49.84 -16.33 0.86
C GLN A 90 -50.89 -15.23 1.04
N GLY A 91 -51.71 -15.03 0.02
CA GLY A 91 -52.86 -14.14 0.05
C GLY A 91 -53.97 -14.68 -0.83
N ILE A 92 -55.17 -14.15 -0.66
CA ILE A 92 -56.37 -14.61 -1.36
C ILE A 92 -56.92 -13.46 -2.18
N VAL A 93 -57.18 -13.72 -3.47
CA VAL A 93 -58.04 -12.87 -4.29
C VAL A 93 -59.43 -13.48 -4.30
N ARG A 94 -60.42 -12.75 -3.80
CA ARG A 94 -61.80 -13.19 -3.74
C ARG A 94 -62.64 -12.45 -4.79
N ILE A 95 -63.27 -13.21 -5.68
CA ILE A 95 -64.28 -12.71 -6.62
C ILE A 95 -65.66 -13.10 -6.07
N GLN A 96 -66.52 -12.11 -5.87
CA GLN A 96 -67.80 -12.24 -5.18
C GLN A 96 -68.93 -11.71 -6.08
N ASN A 97 -70.01 -12.46 -6.22
CA ASN A 97 -71.23 -11.94 -6.82
C ASN A 97 -71.86 -10.86 -5.91
N GLN A 98 -72.25 -9.71 -6.45
CA GLN A 98 -72.80 -8.61 -5.66
C GLN A 98 -74.19 -8.90 -5.10
N ASN A 99 -74.95 -9.77 -5.78
CA ASN A 99 -76.34 -10.07 -5.47
C ASN A 99 -76.50 -11.40 -4.71
N ASP A 100 -75.44 -12.21 -4.64
CA ASP A 100 -75.39 -13.46 -3.88
C ASP A 100 -74.05 -13.58 -3.13
N TRP A 101 -74.09 -13.38 -1.82
CA TRP A 101 -72.90 -13.38 -0.96
C TRP A 101 -72.34 -14.79 -0.70
N GLU A 102 -73.12 -15.84 -0.95
CA GLU A 102 -72.66 -17.22 -0.85
C GLU A 102 -71.92 -17.67 -2.12
N GLU A 103 -72.16 -16.97 -3.24
CA GLU A 103 -71.55 -17.25 -4.54
C GLU A 103 -70.20 -16.54 -4.72
N ARG A 104 -69.14 -17.18 -4.23
CA ARG A 104 -67.77 -16.65 -4.29
C ARG A 104 -66.75 -17.65 -4.80
N ARG A 105 -65.67 -17.11 -5.38
CA ARG A 105 -64.48 -17.87 -5.77
C ARG A 105 -63.24 -17.22 -5.17
N GLU A 106 -62.33 -18.06 -4.71
CA GLU A 106 -61.09 -17.65 -4.08
C GLU A 106 -59.93 -18.19 -4.90
N ILE A 107 -58.96 -17.32 -5.16
CA ILE A 107 -57.71 -17.64 -5.85
C ILE A 107 -56.62 -17.52 -4.80
N THR A 108 -55.94 -18.63 -4.52
CA THR A 108 -54.82 -18.66 -3.59
C THR A 108 -53.57 -18.20 -4.32
N VAL A 109 -52.98 -17.08 -3.89
CA VAL A 109 -51.71 -16.57 -4.41
C VAL A 109 -50.62 -16.95 -3.43
N ALA A 110 -49.74 -17.87 -3.82
CA ALA A 110 -48.56 -18.28 -3.07
C ALA A 110 -47.30 -17.68 -3.71
N GLN A 111 -46.57 -16.87 -2.94
CA GLN A 111 -45.32 -16.25 -3.36
C GLN A 111 -44.17 -16.76 -2.49
N GLN A 112 -43.08 -17.17 -3.15
CA GLN A 112 -41.84 -17.54 -2.46
C GLN A 112 -41.14 -16.31 -1.83
N GLY A 113 -40.37 -16.50 -0.77
CA GLY A 113 -39.47 -15.46 -0.26
C GLY A 113 -38.15 -15.42 -1.02
N TYR A 114 -37.34 -14.36 -0.84
CA TYR A 114 -35.99 -14.34 -1.40
C TYR A 114 -35.04 -15.20 -0.55
N ASP A 115 -34.42 -16.19 -1.17
CA ASP A 115 -33.27 -16.89 -0.59
C ASP A 115 -32.10 -15.94 -0.37
N TYR A 116 -31.32 -16.17 0.68
CA TYR A 116 -30.07 -15.45 0.87
C TYR A 116 -29.04 -15.93 -0.13
N ALA A 117 -28.42 -15.00 -0.85
CA ALA A 117 -27.41 -15.32 -1.83
C ALA A 117 -26.41 -14.18 -2.00
N ILE A 118 -25.18 -14.55 -2.29
CA ILE A 118 -24.13 -13.66 -2.79
C ILE A 118 -23.70 -14.22 -4.13
N THR A 119 -23.93 -13.48 -5.19
CA THR A 119 -23.62 -13.90 -6.56
C THR A 119 -22.81 -12.83 -7.27
N LEU A 120 -21.94 -13.26 -8.17
CA LEU A 120 -21.05 -12.37 -8.90
C LEU A 120 -21.44 -12.35 -10.38
N ASP A 121 -21.32 -11.19 -11.02
CA ASP A 121 -21.44 -11.11 -12.48
C ASP A 121 -20.29 -11.87 -13.16
N ASP A 122 -19.07 -11.67 -12.65
CA ASP A 122 -17.85 -12.36 -13.07
C ASP A 122 -17.29 -13.17 -11.89
N THR A 123 -17.14 -14.47 -12.09
CA THR A 123 -16.56 -15.40 -11.08
C THR A 123 -15.07 -15.65 -11.32
N GLU A 124 -14.53 -15.16 -12.43
CA GLU A 124 -13.13 -15.27 -12.80
C GLU A 124 -12.64 -13.96 -13.41
N VAL A 125 -11.50 -13.46 -12.93
CA VAL A 125 -10.80 -12.29 -13.48
C VAL A 125 -9.35 -12.67 -13.77
N ASN A 126 -8.92 -12.39 -14.99
CA ASN A 126 -7.54 -12.58 -15.42
C ASN A 126 -6.86 -11.20 -15.55
N VAL A 127 -5.76 -10.99 -14.84
CA VAL A 127 -4.96 -9.75 -14.90
C VAL A 127 -3.56 -10.03 -15.42
N ALA A 128 -2.99 -9.04 -16.11
CA ALA A 128 -1.61 -9.14 -16.60
C ALA A 128 -0.61 -9.18 -15.44
N ASN A 129 0.61 -9.63 -15.73
CA ASN A 129 1.69 -9.60 -14.76
C ASN A 129 2.08 -8.16 -14.39
N TYR A 130 1.89 -7.19 -15.29
CA TYR A 130 2.22 -5.78 -15.12
C TYR A 130 1.17 -4.85 -15.75
N ALA A 131 0.92 -3.73 -15.08
CA ALA A 131 0.30 -2.52 -15.62
C ALA A 131 0.89 -1.29 -14.89
N ALA A 132 0.64 -0.07 -15.38
CA ALA A 132 1.00 1.15 -14.64
C ALA A 132 0.20 1.19 -13.32
N TYR A 133 0.78 1.76 -12.25
CA TYR A 133 0.19 1.69 -10.89
C TYR A 133 -1.31 2.07 -10.84
N ASP A 134 -1.69 3.18 -11.48
CA ASP A 134 -3.07 3.69 -11.45
C ASP A 134 -4.05 2.85 -12.31
N GLU A 135 -3.54 1.89 -13.10
CA GLU A 135 -4.34 0.95 -13.93
C GLU A 135 -4.50 -0.43 -13.26
N ARG A 136 -3.84 -0.69 -12.13
CA ARG A 136 -3.85 -2.00 -11.46
C ARG A 136 -5.09 -2.23 -10.60
N SER A 137 -6.27 -2.08 -11.21
CA SER A 137 -7.54 -2.35 -10.54
C SER A 137 -8.59 -2.94 -11.47
N PHE A 138 -9.57 -3.63 -10.91
CA PHE A 138 -10.76 -4.11 -11.61
C PHE A 138 -11.97 -4.07 -10.69
N ASP A 139 -13.16 -3.99 -11.27
CA ASP A 139 -14.42 -3.88 -10.53
C ASP A 139 -15.21 -5.19 -10.66
N VAL A 140 -15.70 -5.72 -9.53
CA VAL A 140 -16.57 -6.88 -9.48
C VAL A 140 -17.95 -6.44 -9.00
N ARG A 141 -18.98 -6.77 -9.79
CA ARG A 141 -20.36 -6.54 -9.40
C ARG A 141 -20.88 -7.72 -8.59
N VAL A 142 -21.23 -7.43 -7.34
CA VAL A 142 -21.76 -8.38 -6.38
C VAL A 142 -23.25 -8.13 -6.23
N LYS A 143 -24.06 -9.14 -6.54
CA LYS A 143 -25.49 -9.15 -6.29
C LYS A 143 -25.76 -9.91 -5.00
N THR A 144 -26.24 -9.20 -3.98
CA THR A 144 -26.44 -9.74 -2.62
C THR A 144 -27.71 -9.20 -1.97
N ASN A 145 -28.33 -9.97 -1.08
CA ASN A 145 -29.36 -9.51 -0.14
C ASN A 145 -28.92 -9.63 1.33
N VAL A 146 -27.66 -9.94 1.57
CA VAL A 146 -27.01 -9.94 2.89
C VAL A 146 -25.82 -9.00 2.88
N ASP A 147 -25.43 -8.54 4.05
CA ASP A 147 -24.15 -7.87 4.21
C ASP A 147 -23.03 -8.92 4.29
N PHE A 148 -21.83 -8.59 3.82
CA PHE A 148 -20.73 -9.55 3.69
C PHE A 148 -19.38 -8.93 3.96
N ASP A 149 -18.42 -9.78 4.34
CA ASP A 149 -16.98 -9.51 4.40
C ASP A 149 -16.27 -10.22 3.25
N ILE A 150 -15.20 -9.59 2.77
CA ILE A 150 -14.32 -10.16 1.73
C ILE A 150 -13.13 -10.83 2.41
N GLU A 151 -12.97 -12.13 2.21
CA GLU A 151 -11.84 -12.92 2.70
C GLU A 151 -10.87 -13.20 1.55
N ILE A 152 -9.75 -12.48 1.53
CA ILE A 152 -8.62 -12.71 0.62
C ILE A 152 -7.65 -13.70 1.30
N PRO A 153 -7.18 -14.77 0.61
CA PRO A 153 -6.20 -15.72 1.15
C PRO A 153 -4.92 -15.02 1.63
N GLU A 154 -4.29 -15.53 2.69
CA GLU A 154 -3.14 -14.87 3.33
C GLU A 154 -1.97 -14.69 2.36
N GLU A 155 -1.70 -15.70 1.55
CA GLU A 155 -0.70 -15.71 0.48
C GLU A 155 -0.97 -14.66 -0.62
N ALA A 156 -2.22 -14.21 -0.75
CA ALA A 156 -2.63 -13.24 -1.75
C ALA A 156 -2.67 -11.81 -1.22
N LYS A 157 -2.71 -11.58 0.09
CA LYS A 157 -2.77 -10.23 0.69
C LYS A 157 -1.58 -9.34 0.34
N ALA A 158 -0.43 -9.95 0.04
CA ALA A 158 0.76 -9.23 -0.41
C ALA A 158 0.58 -8.57 -1.80
N TRP A 159 -0.40 -9.04 -2.59
CA TRP A 159 -0.58 -8.57 -3.96
C TRP A 159 -2.01 -8.30 -4.41
N LEU A 160 -3.03 -8.67 -3.65
CA LEU A 160 -4.44 -8.44 -3.96
C LEU A 160 -5.12 -7.80 -2.75
N SER A 161 -5.87 -6.74 -2.98
CA SER A 161 -6.67 -6.07 -1.94
C SER A 161 -8.03 -5.65 -2.49
N SER A 162 -9.03 -5.57 -1.62
CA SER A 162 -10.32 -4.95 -1.94
C SER A 162 -10.35 -3.51 -1.42
N GLY A 163 -10.96 -2.61 -2.19
CA GLY A 163 -11.31 -1.28 -1.74
C GLY A 163 -12.56 -1.28 -0.87
N ASP A 164 -12.89 -0.12 -0.33
CA ASP A 164 -14.08 0.08 0.49
C ASP A 164 -15.36 -0.12 -0.32
N TYR A 165 -16.38 -0.69 0.32
CA TYR A 165 -17.71 -0.88 -0.26
C TYR A 165 -18.78 -0.73 0.82
N THR A 166 -20.04 -0.58 0.39
CA THR A 166 -21.18 -0.51 1.31
C THR A 166 -22.37 -1.22 0.69
N VAL A 167 -22.95 -2.17 1.43
CA VAL A 167 -24.18 -2.85 1.05
C VAL A 167 -25.37 -2.11 1.67
N ASN A 168 -26.24 -1.52 0.85
CA ASN A 168 -27.43 -0.81 1.33
C ASN A 168 -28.69 -1.67 1.19
N LEU A 169 -29.16 -2.26 2.30
CA LEU A 169 -30.33 -3.16 2.36
C LEU A 169 -31.63 -2.43 2.77
N ASP A 170 -31.91 -1.25 2.18
CA ASP A 170 -33.06 -0.40 2.51
C ASP A 170 -34.45 -0.94 2.08
N ARG A 171 -34.54 -2.11 1.43
CA ARG A 171 -35.82 -2.69 0.97
C ARG A 171 -35.97 -4.17 1.34
N GLY A 172 -35.69 -4.50 2.60
CA GLY A 172 -35.77 -5.87 3.10
C GLY A 172 -34.76 -6.77 2.40
N VAL A 173 -35.12 -8.04 2.17
CA VAL A 173 -34.20 -9.05 1.59
C VAL A 173 -34.13 -9.04 0.05
N ARG A 174 -34.51 -7.92 -0.58
CA ARG A 174 -34.40 -7.79 -2.04
C ARG A 174 -32.93 -7.66 -2.44
N PRO A 175 -32.42 -8.48 -3.37
CA PRO A 175 -31.04 -8.39 -3.82
C PRO A 175 -30.68 -7.02 -4.36
N ARG A 176 -29.46 -6.59 -4.05
CA ARG A 176 -28.82 -5.33 -4.40
C ARG A 176 -27.53 -5.59 -5.14
N GLU A 177 -27.21 -4.67 -6.04
CA GLU A 177 -25.93 -4.66 -6.72
C GLU A 177 -24.99 -3.70 -5.98
N VAL A 178 -23.81 -4.21 -5.67
CA VAL A 178 -22.70 -3.48 -5.06
C VAL A 178 -21.49 -3.70 -5.95
N THR A 179 -20.77 -2.64 -6.29
CA THR A 179 -19.51 -2.76 -7.01
C THR A 179 -18.37 -2.73 -6.01
N VAL A 180 -17.54 -3.77 -6.02
CA VAL A 180 -16.32 -3.86 -5.22
C VAL A 180 -15.13 -3.68 -6.15
N ARG A 181 -14.28 -2.70 -5.86
CA ARG A 181 -13.00 -2.53 -6.56
C ARG A 181 -11.94 -3.41 -5.92
N PHE A 182 -11.19 -4.13 -6.72
CA PHE A 182 -9.98 -4.84 -6.30
C PHE A 182 -8.75 -4.15 -6.90
N ASN A 183 -7.69 -4.03 -6.12
CA ASN A 183 -6.38 -3.54 -6.56
C ASN A 183 -5.37 -4.68 -6.52
N TRP A 184 -4.40 -4.66 -7.44
CA TRP A 184 -3.39 -5.71 -7.52
C TRP A 184 -1.95 -5.17 -7.69
N ASN A 185 -0.96 -5.91 -7.20
CA ASN A 185 0.46 -5.60 -7.36
C ASN A 185 1.08 -6.39 -8.52
N VAL A 186 2.20 -5.90 -9.06
CA VAL A 186 2.93 -6.56 -10.16
C VAL A 186 3.34 -7.96 -9.75
N ASN A 187 3.24 -8.90 -10.70
CA ASN A 187 3.87 -10.20 -10.60
C ASN A 187 5.15 -10.22 -11.45
N SER A 188 6.29 -10.04 -10.79
CA SER A 188 7.61 -10.09 -11.43
C SER A 188 8.21 -11.50 -11.46
N ARG A 189 7.51 -12.50 -10.92
CA ARG A 189 7.95 -13.90 -10.92
C ARG A 189 7.63 -14.57 -12.25
N ASP A 190 8.40 -15.58 -12.61
CA ASP A 190 8.20 -16.43 -13.78
C ASP A 190 7.10 -17.49 -13.61
N THR A 191 6.37 -17.42 -12.50
CA THR A 191 5.24 -18.28 -12.19
C THR A 191 3.96 -17.47 -12.09
N GLU A 192 2.87 -18.04 -12.60
CA GLU A 192 1.53 -17.49 -12.41
C GLU A 192 1.13 -17.62 -10.94
N ARG A 193 0.29 -16.71 -10.49
CA ARG A 193 -0.29 -16.77 -9.15
C ARG A 193 -1.80 -16.60 -9.22
N ASN A 194 -2.50 -17.27 -8.33
CA ASN A 194 -3.94 -17.24 -8.25
C ASN A 194 -4.40 -16.97 -6.82
N ALA A 195 -5.61 -16.44 -6.68
CA ALA A 195 -6.29 -16.26 -5.43
C ALA A 195 -7.78 -16.61 -5.59
N VAL A 196 -8.34 -17.28 -4.60
CA VAL A 196 -9.79 -17.51 -4.51
C VAL A 196 -10.32 -16.65 -3.38
N VAL A 197 -10.97 -15.55 -3.73
CA VAL A 197 -11.57 -14.59 -2.80
C VAL A 197 -12.97 -15.06 -2.43
N LYS A 198 -13.25 -15.12 -1.13
CA LYS A 198 -14.55 -15.56 -0.60
C LYS A 198 -15.35 -14.39 -0.06
N PHE A 199 -16.67 -14.49 -0.20
CA PHE A 199 -17.62 -13.49 0.30
C PHE A 199 -18.45 -14.09 1.43
N LYS A 200 -18.13 -13.71 2.67
CA LYS A 200 -18.72 -14.33 3.86
C LYS A 200 -19.84 -13.47 4.45
N PRO A 201 -21.03 -14.01 4.73
CA PRO A 201 -22.11 -13.25 5.33
C PRO A 201 -21.75 -12.80 6.75
N ARG A 202 -22.02 -11.53 7.08
CA ARG A 202 -21.65 -10.94 8.37
C ARG A 202 -22.47 -11.46 9.54
N ASN A 203 -23.76 -11.73 9.33
CA ASN A 203 -24.66 -12.12 10.42
C ASN A 203 -24.92 -13.64 10.43
N GLY A 204 -24.06 -14.43 9.78
CA GLY A 204 -24.13 -15.89 9.79
C GLY A 204 -25.33 -16.47 9.05
N GLU A 205 -25.93 -15.71 8.13
CA GLU A 205 -27.01 -16.19 7.27
C GLU A 205 -26.56 -17.43 6.49
N THR A 206 -27.42 -18.44 6.40
CA THR A 206 -27.16 -19.59 5.52
C THR A 206 -27.51 -19.21 4.09
N LEU A 207 -26.50 -19.18 3.23
CA LEU A 207 -26.67 -18.82 1.83
C LEU A 207 -27.11 -20.04 1.01
N THR A 208 -28.15 -19.88 0.20
CA THR A 208 -28.59 -20.90 -0.77
C THR A 208 -27.64 -20.94 -1.97
N ARG A 209 -26.98 -19.82 -2.27
CA ARG A 209 -25.92 -19.72 -3.26
C ARG A 209 -24.86 -18.70 -2.83
N GLN A 210 -23.60 -19.10 -2.94
CA GLN A 210 -22.46 -18.23 -2.74
C GLN A 210 -21.46 -18.50 -3.86
N ASP A 211 -21.16 -17.47 -4.64
CA ASP A 211 -20.09 -17.54 -5.63
C ASP A 211 -18.76 -17.09 -4.99
N ASP A 212 -17.67 -17.74 -5.38
CA ASP A 212 -16.30 -17.33 -5.05
C ASP A 212 -15.69 -16.63 -6.28
N LEU A 213 -14.74 -15.70 -6.06
CA LEU A 213 -14.04 -15.00 -7.13
C LEU A 213 -12.63 -15.59 -7.31
N ALA A 214 -12.36 -16.18 -8.47
CA ALA A 214 -11.03 -16.57 -8.88
C ALA A 214 -10.30 -15.38 -9.54
N VAL A 215 -9.15 -15.00 -9.02
CA VAL A 215 -8.28 -13.97 -9.60
C VAL A 215 -6.97 -14.63 -10.04
N ASN A 216 -6.71 -14.62 -11.33
CA ASN A 216 -5.52 -15.22 -11.92
C ASN A 216 -4.62 -14.11 -12.46
N GLN A 217 -3.34 -14.13 -12.09
CA GLN A 217 -2.35 -13.19 -12.60
C GLN A 217 -1.24 -13.91 -13.36
N SER A 218 -1.00 -13.45 -14.59
CA SER A 218 0.04 -13.99 -15.46
C SER A 218 1.44 -13.87 -14.84
N ALA A 219 2.34 -14.75 -15.28
CA ALA A 219 3.77 -14.70 -14.98
C ALA A 219 4.48 -13.58 -15.76
N SER A 220 5.60 -13.09 -15.22
CA SER A 220 6.59 -12.32 -15.97
C SER A 220 7.50 -13.25 -16.79
N ALA A 221 8.18 -12.69 -17.79
CA ALA A 221 9.31 -13.38 -18.39
C ALA A 221 10.41 -13.61 -17.32
N PRO A 222 11.08 -14.78 -17.33
CA PRO A 222 12.14 -15.08 -16.38
C PRO A 222 13.33 -14.14 -16.59
N ILE A 223 14.00 -13.79 -15.49
CA ILE A 223 15.27 -13.07 -15.50
C ILE A 223 16.36 -14.10 -15.21
N GLU A 224 17.28 -14.28 -16.16
CA GLU A 224 18.39 -15.23 -16.02
C GLU A 224 19.38 -14.78 -14.94
N GLU A 225 19.30 -15.40 -13.76
CA GLU A 225 20.18 -15.13 -12.63
C GLU A 225 21.66 -15.25 -13.02
N ASP A 226 22.47 -14.38 -12.43
CA ASP A 226 23.92 -14.37 -12.58
C ASP A 226 24.45 -14.23 -14.03
N THR A 227 23.65 -13.66 -14.93
CA THR A 227 24.07 -13.41 -16.31
C THR A 227 23.99 -11.94 -16.72
N ARG A 228 24.79 -11.58 -17.74
CA ARG A 228 24.75 -10.25 -18.35
C ARG A 228 23.40 -9.97 -19.03
N ALA A 229 22.77 -11.00 -19.60
CA ALA A 229 21.45 -10.87 -20.21
C ALA A 229 20.39 -10.59 -19.14
N GLY A 230 20.39 -11.35 -18.03
CA GLY A 230 19.52 -11.11 -16.88
C GLY A 230 19.67 -9.71 -16.30
N ASP A 231 20.90 -9.22 -16.14
CA ASP A 231 21.13 -7.84 -15.66
C ASP A 231 20.43 -6.80 -16.55
N SER A 232 20.54 -6.94 -17.89
CA SER A 232 19.91 -5.99 -18.81
C SER A 232 18.38 -5.98 -18.68
N VAL A 233 17.78 -7.16 -18.50
CA VAL A 233 16.33 -7.30 -18.28
C VAL A 233 15.93 -6.75 -16.92
N ALA A 234 16.71 -7.03 -15.87
CA ALA A 234 16.49 -6.52 -14.53
C ALA A 234 16.54 -4.98 -14.50
N LEU A 235 17.55 -4.36 -15.11
CA LEU A 235 17.66 -2.90 -15.21
C LEU A 235 16.42 -2.28 -15.86
N LEU A 236 15.98 -2.80 -17.00
CA LEU A 236 14.81 -2.30 -17.72
C LEU A 236 13.51 -2.52 -16.93
N ALA A 237 13.38 -3.66 -16.26
CA ALA A 237 12.23 -3.96 -15.41
C ALA A 237 12.16 -3.05 -14.18
N ILE A 238 13.29 -2.78 -13.52
CA ILE A 238 13.40 -1.81 -12.43
C ILE A 238 12.99 -0.42 -12.94
N ALA A 239 13.52 0.03 -14.08
CA ALA A 239 13.20 1.33 -14.65
C ALA A 239 11.70 1.49 -14.93
N ARG A 240 11.06 0.44 -15.46
CA ARG A 240 9.62 0.38 -15.70
C ARG A 240 8.81 0.40 -14.40
N SER A 241 9.23 -0.36 -13.38
CA SER A 241 8.56 -0.42 -12.08
C SER A 241 8.68 0.90 -11.30
N LEU A 242 9.82 1.57 -11.41
CA LEU A 242 10.04 2.91 -10.82
C LEU A 242 9.33 4.03 -11.58
N ASN A 243 8.78 3.75 -12.77
CA ASN A 243 8.21 4.74 -13.68
C ASN A 243 9.22 5.86 -14.00
N MET A 244 10.42 5.45 -14.46
CA MET A 244 11.46 6.36 -14.94
C MET A 244 10.98 7.16 -16.16
N TRP A 245 11.18 8.48 -16.13
CA TRP A 245 10.79 9.38 -17.21
C TRP A 245 11.70 9.26 -18.44
N GLU A 246 12.98 8.98 -18.21
CA GLU A 246 13.94 8.62 -19.23
C GLU A 246 14.55 7.27 -18.86
N SER A 247 14.54 6.34 -19.81
CA SER A 247 15.13 5.01 -19.66
C SER A 247 16.10 4.74 -20.81
N TRP A 248 16.72 3.56 -20.79
CA TRP A 248 17.71 3.17 -21.77
C TRP A 248 17.08 2.62 -23.05
N GLU A 249 17.75 2.85 -24.18
CA GLU A 249 17.35 2.31 -25.47
C GLU A 249 17.61 0.80 -25.52
N THR A 250 16.54 0.02 -25.65
CA THR A 250 16.60 -1.46 -25.58
C THR A 250 17.34 -2.11 -26.76
N ASN A 251 17.50 -1.38 -27.86
CA ASN A 251 18.27 -1.82 -29.03
C ASN A 251 19.77 -1.48 -28.91
N ASP A 252 20.17 -0.75 -27.88
CA ASP A 252 21.57 -0.39 -27.64
C ASP A 252 22.22 -1.35 -26.63
N ARG A 253 23.55 -1.41 -26.66
CA ARG A 253 24.33 -2.22 -25.73
C ARG A 253 24.44 -1.52 -24.37
N MET A 254 24.42 -2.30 -23.29
CA MET A 254 24.57 -1.76 -21.92
C MET A 254 25.83 -0.91 -21.71
N GLU A 255 26.91 -1.15 -22.45
CA GLU A 255 28.13 -0.32 -22.41
C GLU A 255 27.90 1.15 -22.80
N ASN A 256 26.84 1.41 -23.59
CA ASN A 256 26.49 2.75 -24.05
C ASN A 256 25.46 3.43 -23.13
N TRP A 257 24.96 2.73 -22.11
CA TRP A 257 24.00 3.27 -21.15
C TRP A 257 24.72 4.15 -20.14
N GLY A 258 24.64 5.47 -20.31
CA GLY A 258 25.45 6.45 -19.57
C GLY A 258 25.33 6.46 -18.03
N THR A 259 24.35 5.74 -17.46
CA THR A 259 24.17 5.55 -16.02
C THR A 259 24.44 4.13 -15.54
N VAL A 260 25.09 3.31 -16.37
CA VAL A 260 25.47 1.93 -16.07
C VAL A 260 26.96 1.75 -16.35
N THR A 261 27.64 1.09 -15.42
CA THR A 261 29.02 0.64 -15.61
C THR A 261 29.07 -0.87 -15.49
N LEU A 262 29.69 -1.52 -16.46
CA LEU A 262 29.89 -2.98 -16.45
C LEU A 262 31.28 -3.32 -15.89
N TRP A 263 31.40 -4.53 -15.38
CA TRP A 263 32.68 -5.09 -14.96
C TRP A 263 33.58 -5.41 -16.16
N GLU A 264 34.81 -4.88 -16.12
CA GLU A 264 35.85 -5.15 -17.12
C GLU A 264 37.12 -5.72 -16.47
N GLN A 265 37.88 -6.48 -17.26
CA GLN A 265 39.13 -7.07 -16.80
C GLN A 265 40.12 -5.97 -16.37
N GLY A 266 40.70 -6.12 -15.18
CA GLY A 266 41.65 -5.16 -14.60
C GLY A 266 41.03 -4.16 -13.64
N MET A 267 39.70 -4.12 -13.52
CA MET A 267 39.03 -3.39 -12.43
C MET A 267 39.28 -4.05 -11.07
N ASP A 268 39.40 -3.25 -10.02
CA ASP A 268 39.51 -3.78 -8.65
C ASP A 268 38.22 -4.53 -8.25
N GLY A 269 38.38 -5.75 -7.72
CA GLY A 269 37.26 -6.65 -7.40
C GLY A 269 36.66 -7.40 -8.59
N TYR A 270 37.26 -7.33 -9.78
CA TYR A 270 36.86 -8.11 -10.95
C TYR A 270 37.09 -9.62 -10.74
N THR A 271 36.16 -10.42 -11.24
CA THR A 271 36.32 -11.87 -11.42
C THR A 271 35.76 -12.29 -12.79
N PRO A 272 36.18 -13.43 -13.36
CA PRO A 272 35.63 -13.91 -14.64
C PRO A 272 34.11 -14.03 -14.68
N GLU A 273 33.48 -14.40 -13.56
CA GLU A 273 32.03 -14.55 -13.41
C GLU A 273 31.29 -13.21 -13.47
N LYS A 274 31.98 -12.12 -13.13
CA LYS A 274 31.46 -10.75 -13.22
C LYS A 274 31.60 -10.16 -14.62
N ALA A 275 32.32 -10.79 -15.56
CA ALA A 275 32.65 -10.18 -16.84
C ALA A 275 31.43 -9.64 -17.60
N GLY A 276 31.38 -8.32 -17.83
CA GLY A 276 30.27 -7.65 -18.51
C GLY A 276 28.96 -7.58 -17.72
N ARG A 277 28.94 -8.00 -16.45
CA ARG A 277 27.82 -7.82 -15.51
C ARG A 277 27.78 -6.39 -14.97
N VAL A 278 26.64 -5.97 -14.45
CA VAL A 278 26.44 -4.63 -13.89
C VAL A 278 27.27 -4.48 -12.61
N LYS A 279 28.21 -3.52 -12.64
CA LYS A 279 28.99 -3.08 -11.47
C LYS A 279 28.31 -1.92 -10.75
N TYR A 280 27.77 -0.99 -11.54
CA TYR A 280 27.13 0.24 -11.08
C TYR A 280 25.88 0.49 -11.92
N ALA A 281 24.80 0.92 -11.28
CA ALA A 281 23.64 1.47 -11.96
C ALA A 281 23.02 2.63 -11.18
N ARG A 282 22.62 3.68 -11.90
CA ARG A 282 21.86 4.80 -11.36
C ARG A 282 20.49 4.91 -12.00
N PHE A 283 19.47 4.76 -11.16
CA PHE A 283 18.08 5.05 -11.44
C PHE A 283 17.79 6.46 -10.94
N TYR A 284 17.38 7.34 -11.84
CA TYR A 284 17.09 8.75 -11.54
C TYR A 284 15.94 9.25 -12.42
N MET A 285 15.37 10.41 -12.08
CA MET A 285 14.22 10.98 -12.82
C MET A 285 13.04 10.01 -12.89
N PHE A 286 12.62 9.53 -11.72
CA PHE A 286 11.48 8.62 -11.60
C PHE A 286 10.54 9.06 -10.49
N GLY A 287 9.34 8.48 -10.53
CA GLY A 287 8.28 8.72 -9.57
C GLY A 287 7.56 7.42 -9.19
N THR A 288 7.76 6.95 -7.97
CA THR A 288 7.19 5.70 -7.47
C THR A 288 6.26 5.93 -6.27
N LYS A 289 5.33 5.00 -6.08
CA LYS A 289 4.48 4.87 -4.88
C LYS A 289 4.77 3.55 -4.13
N GLU A 290 5.81 2.83 -4.55
CA GLU A 290 6.12 1.47 -4.12
C GLU A 290 7.58 1.37 -3.65
N SER A 291 7.87 0.39 -2.79
CA SER A 291 9.22 0.02 -2.34
C SER A 291 10.15 -0.36 -3.51
N LEU A 292 11.44 -0.64 -3.23
CA LEU A 292 12.35 -1.03 -4.30
C LEU A 292 11.84 -2.30 -5.01
N PRO A 293 11.86 -2.33 -6.37
CA PRO A 293 11.24 -3.41 -7.12
C PRO A 293 11.87 -4.79 -6.87
N PHE A 294 11.08 -5.84 -7.11
CA PHE A 294 11.51 -7.24 -7.04
C PHE A 294 12.80 -7.50 -7.82
N GLU A 295 12.94 -6.87 -8.98
CA GLU A 295 14.01 -7.16 -9.93
C GLU A 295 15.39 -6.68 -9.45
N VAL A 296 15.44 -5.83 -8.42
CA VAL A 296 16.70 -5.40 -7.79
C VAL A 296 17.54 -6.59 -7.33
N GLN A 297 16.91 -7.68 -6.88
CA GLN A 297 17.63 -8.86 -6.39
C GLN A 297 18.51 -9.55 -7.43
N TYR A 298 18.28 -9.30 -8.73
CA TYR A 298 19.05 -9.94 -9.82
C TYR A 298 20.37 -9.24 -10.13
N LEU A 299 20.60 -8.03 -9.60
CA LEU A 299 21.84 -7.26 -9.80
C LEU A 299 22.98 -7.77 -8.88
N THR A 300 23.19 -9.08 -8.87
CA THR A 300 24.09 -9.82 -7.96
C THR A 300 25.58 -9.48 -8.11
N ALA A 301 25.97 -8.85 -9.21
CA ALA A 301 27.33 -8.39 -9.43
C ALA A 301 27.56 -6.92 -9.05
N ALA A 302 26.50 -6.17 -8.68
CA ALA A 302 26.59 -4.74 -8.44
C ALA A 302 27.36 -4.44 -7.14
N ASP A 303 28.36 -3.57 -7.24
CA ASP A 303 29.05 -2.98 -6.09
C ASP A 303 28.33 -1.70 -5.62
N GLU A 304 27.63 -1.02 -6.53
CA GLU A 304 26.99 0.26 -6.25
C GLU A 304 25.64 0.43 -6.96
N LEU A 305 24.64 0.88 -6.21
CA LEU A 305 23.32 1.22 -6.74
C LEU A 305 22.87 2.58 -6.23
N ILE A 306 22.29 3.38 -7.12
CA ILE A 306 21.73 4.70 -6.79
C ILE A 306 20.28 4.76 -7.24
N PHE A 307 19.39 5.09 -6.30
CA PHE A 307 17.98 5.39 -6.52
C PHE A 307 17.72 6.83 -6.10
N TYR A 308 17.59 7.73 -7.09
CA TYR A 308 17.34 9.15 -6.85
C TYR A 308 16.00 9.55 -7.47
N SER A 309 14.96 9.67 -6.65
CA SER A 309 13.64 10.09 -7.13
C SER A 309 13.58 11.62 -7.24
N ASN A 310 12.84 12.10 -8.24
CA ASN A 310 12.64 13.52 -8.51
C ASN A 310 11.24 13.99 -8.11
N ASN A 311 10.41 13.11 -7.53
CA ASN A 311 9.08 13.43 -7.07
C ASN A 311 9.08 14.02 -5.67
N ASN A 312 8.03 14.76 -5.35
CA ASN A 312 7.75 15.16 -3.98
C ASN A 312 7.30 13.92 -3.17
N SER A 313 8.26 13.27 -2.51
CA SER A 313 8.04 12.05 -1.74
C SER A 313 7.58 12.30 -0.29
N THR A 314 7.33 13.55 0.09
CA THR A 314 7.03 13.93 1.49
C THR A 314 5.72 13.35 2.03
N SER A 315 4.79 12.95 1.15
CA SER A 315 3.53 12.27 1.52
C SER A 315 3.66 10.76 1.62
N LEU A 316 4.78 10.17 1.17
CA LEU A 316 4.98 8.72 1.14
C LEU A 316 5.53 8.21 2.48
N SER A 317 5.26 6.94 2.78
CA SER A 317 5.81 6.22 3.93
C SER A 317 6.25 4.84 3.47
N LEU A 318 7.40 4.77 2.82
CA LEU A 318 7.91 3.54 2.23
C LEU A 318 9.02 2.92 3.10
N SER A 319 9.21 1.61 2.93
CA SER A 319 10.44 0.90 3.32
C SER A 319 11.21 0.52 2.06
N THR A 320 12.48 0.13 2.19
CA THR A 320 13.27 -0.42 1.08
C THR A 320 12.65 -1.70 0.51
N GLY A 321 11.90 -2.46 1.33
CA GLY A 321 11.48 -3.82 1.01
C GLY A 321 12.65 -4.82 1.08
N GLU A 322 12.33 -6.11 0.94
CA GLU A 322 13.27 -7.20 1.19
C GLU A 322 14.30 -7.41 0.05
N TYR A 323 14.00 -7.02 -1.18
CA TYR A 323 14.76 -7.47 -2.35
C TYR A 323 16.19 -6.91 -2.42
N ILE A 324 16.39 -5.66 -1.99
CA ILE A 324 17.73 -5.07 -1.92
C ILE A 324 18.62 -5.81 -0.92
N THR A 325 18.04 -6.42 0.12
CA THR A 325 18.78 -7.09 1.20
C THR A 325 19.46 -8.39 0.74
N LYS A 326 19.04 -8.93 -0.42
CA LYS A 326 19.66 -10.09 -1.06
C LYS A 326 20.99 -9.79 -1.73
N LEU A 327 21.31 -8.51 -1.95
CA LEU A 327 22.56 -8.08 -2.57
C LEU A 327 23.67 -7.94 -1.53
N GLU A 328 24.01 -9.02 -0.82
CA GLU A 328 24.97 -9.01 0.30
C GLU A 328 26.37 -8.51 -0.11
N GLN A 329 26.71 -8.58 -1.39
CA GLN A 329 27.97 -8.07 -1.95
C GLN A 329 28.04 -6.54 -2.06
N LEU A 330 26.89 -5.85 -1.99
CA LEU A 330 26.78 -4.41 -2.27
C LEU A 330 27.67 -3.59 -1.32
N LYS A 331 28.44 -2.66 -1.88
CA LYS A 331 29.37 -1.80 -1.12
C LYS A 331 28.86 -0.38 -0.96
N ARG A 332 28.12 0.15 -1.94
CA ARG A 332 27.68 1.54 -1.93
C ARG A 332 26.20 1.63 -2.31
N LEU A 333 25.41 2.29 -1.49
CA LEU A 333 23.98 2.45 -1.73
C LEU A 333 23.55 3.89 -1.48
N THR A 334 22.85 4.47 -2.46
CA THR A 334 22.15 5.74 -2.30
C THR A 334 20.68 5.55 -2.60
N ILE A 335 19.81 5.95 -1.67
CA ILE A 335 18.35 6.00 -1.86
C ILE A 335 17.87 7.36 -1.37
N SER A 336 17.60 8.28 -2.29
CA SER A 336 17.31 9.69 -1.97
C SER A 336 16.04 10.17 -2.68
N GLY A 337 15.25 11.02 -2.02
CA GLY A 337 13.99 11.52 -2.55
C GLY A 337 12.92 10.44 -2.72
N TYR A 338 13.07 9.28 -2.04
CA TYR A 338 12.24 8.10 -2.24
C TYR A 338 11.03 8.07 -1.29
N GLY A 339 11.09 8.83 -0.19
CA GLY A 339 10.04 8.88 0.82
C GLY A 339 10.10 7.73 1.82
N LEU A 340 11.32 7.23 2.07
CA LEU A 340 11.55 6.19 3.08
C LEU A 340 11.27 6.70 4.49
N THR A 341 10.60 5.89 5.30
CA THR A 341 10.43 6.08 6.74
C THR A 341 11.15 5.02 7.56
N ASP A 342 11.48 3.88 6.94
CA ASP A 342 12.19 2.78 7.58
C ASP A 342 13.05 2.01 6.57
N LEU A 343 13.90 1.12 7.07
CA LEU A 343 14.63 0.11 6.30
C LEU A 343 14.05 -1.27 6.61
N ASP A 344 14.14 -2.19 5.66
CA ASP A 344 13.73 -3.57 5.91
C ASP A 344 14.57 -4.21 7.06
N PRO A 345 13.98 -5.04 7.95
CA PRO A 345 14.74 -5.67 9.04
C PRO A 345 15.93 -6.53 8.59
N GLU A 346 15.87 -7.09 7.38
CA GLU A 346 16.95 -7.88 6.78
C GLU A 346 18.01 -6.99 6.09
N PHE A 347 17.87 -5.67 6.11
CA PHE A 347 18.89 -4.73 5.62
C PHE A 347 20.24 -4.91 6.34
N LYS A 348 20.23 -5.49 7.55
CA LYS A 348 21.43 -5.93 8.28
C LYS A 348 22.29 -6.96 7.52
N ASN A 349 21.76 -7.60 6.47
CA ASN A 349 22.48 -8.60 5.66
C ASN A 349 23.49 -7.96 4.70
N LEU A 350 23.41 -6.64 4.45
CA LEU A 350 24.38 -5.89 3.65
C LEU A 350 25.70 -5.62 4.42
N LYS A 351 26.35 -6.69 4.89
CA LYS A 351 27.58 -6.64 5.71
C LYS A 351 28.78 -6.04 5.00
N ASN A 352 28.75 -6.00 3.66
CA ASN A 352 29.80 -5.44 2.83
C ASN A 352 29.63 -3.94 2.55
N LEU A 353 28.55 -3.32 3.05
CA LEU A 353 28.27 -1.91 2.80
C LEU A 353 29.33 -1.01 3.45
N GLU A 354 29.94 -0.15 2.63
CA GLU A 354 31.00 0.81 2.97
C GLU A 354 30.44 2.25 2.98
N PHE A 355 29.47 2.53 2.10
CA PHE A 355 28.82 3.84 1.96
C PHE A 355 27.30 3.69 1.90
N LEU A 356 26.59 4.44 2.74
CA LEU A 356 25.13 4.54 2.75
C LEU A 356 24.68 6.00 2.76
N ASP A 357 23.89 6.38 1.75
CA ASP A 357 23.23 7.68 1.69
C ASP A 357 21.71 7.49 1.57
N ILE A 358 21.00 7.84 2.63
CA ILE A 358 19.52 7.84 2.70
C ILE A 358 18.99 9.24 3.01
N SER A 359 19.73 10.26 2.56
CA SER A 359 19.34 11.67 2.71
C SER A 359 18.12 12.01 1.85
N SER A 360 17.38 13.06 2.23
CA SER A 360 16.16 13.52 1.54
C SER A 360 15.06 12.46 1.51
N ASN A 361 14.84 11.75 2.61
CA ASN A 361 13.67 10.90 2.84
C ASN A 361 12.82 11.45 4.00
N ASN A 362 12.09 10.60 4.71
CA ASN A 362 11.06 10.98 5.67
C ASN A 362 11.26 10.36 7.05
N PHE A 363 12.48 9.93 7.41
CA PHE A 363 12.76 9.24 8.67
C PHE A 363 12.45 10.10 9.90
N GLU A 364 11.66 9.56 10.84
CA GLU A 364 11.42 10.16 12.16
C GLU A 364 12.43 9.72 13.23
N ARG A 365 13.10 8.59 13.00
CA ARG A 365 14.17 8.02 13.83
C ARG A 365 15.25 7.44 12.94
N ILE A 366 16.44 7.23 13.51
CA ILE A 366 17.47 6.45 12.83
C ILE A 366 17.05 4.97 12.92
N PRO A 367 16.94 4.23 11.80
CA PRO A 367 16.55 2.82 11.79
C PRO A 367 17.38 1.97 12.77
N GLU A 368 16.73 1.05 13.47
CA GLU A 368 17.38 0.21 14.50
C GLU A 368 18.46 -0.69 13.92
N VAL A 369 18.30 -1.12 12.66
CA VAL A 369 19.29 -1.93 11.96
C VAL A 369 20.63 -1.21 11.78
N LEU A 370 20.67 0.13 11.76
CA LEU A 370 21.89 0.92 11.56
C LEU A 370 22.77 0.96 12.83
N THR A 371 23.56 -0.08 13.01
CA THR A 371 24.57 -0.20 14.07
C THR A 371 25.92 -0.60 13.51
N LYS A 372 27.00 -0.33 14.24
CA LYS A 372 28.36 -0.70 13.82
C LYS A 372 28.58 -2.21 13.77
N GLU A 373 27.85 -2.96 14.60
CA GLU A 373 27.85 -4.43 14.60
C GLU A 373 27.16 -4.97 13.34
N ASN A 374 26.10 -4.30 12.89
CA ASN A 374 25.41 -4.70 11.67
C ASN A 374 26.20 -4.32 10.41
N PHE A 375 26.93 -3.20 10.42
CA PHE A 375 27.67 -2.68 9.27
C PHE A 375 29.15 -2.46 9.57
N PRO A 376 29.95 -3.53 9.74
CA PRO A 376 31.33 -3.43 10.22
C PRO A 376 32.29 -2.72 9.25
N LYS A 377 31.93 -2.63 7.96
CA LYS A 377 32.73 -1.98 6.90
C LYS A 377 32.29 -0.55 6.60
N LEU A 378 31.15 -0.10 7.14
CA LEU A 378 30.59 1.20 6.79
C LEU A 378 31.48 2.31 7.37
N HIS A 379 31.99 3.15 6.47
CA HIS A 379 32.79 4.32 6.81
C HIS A 379 32.04 5.62 6.50
N ALA A 380 30.98 5.59 5.69
CA ALA A 380 30.20 6.78 5.36
C ALA A 380 28.70 6.55 5.53
N LEU A 381 28.08 7.34 6.43
CA LEU A 381 26.64 7.37 6.67
C LEU A 381 26.09 8.78 6.47
N ARG A 382 25.11 8.93 5.57
CA ARG A 382 24.41 10.20 5.32
C ARG A 382 22.91 10.03 5.47
N MET A 383 22.32 10.87 6.31
CA MET A 383 20.89 10.94 6.60
C MET A 383 20.44 12.41 6.74
N GLY A 384 20.93 13.29 5.87
CA GLY A 384 20.55 14.71 5.88
C GLY A 384 19.16 14.96 5.30
N ALA A 385 18.54 16.08 5.64
CA ALA A 385 17.30 16.56 5.02
C ALA A 385 16.12 15.57 5.08
N ASN A 386 15.91 14.86 6.19
CA ASN A 386 14.85 13.85 6.30
C ASN A 386 13.46 14.40 6.69
N GLN A 387 13.25 15.69 6.45
CA GLN A 387 12.06 16.44 6.82
C GLN A 387 10.98 16.32 5.74
N ARG A 388 9.73 16.05 6.14
CA ARG A 388 8.56 16.11 5.22
C ARG A 388 8.05 17.53 5.02
N VAL A 389 8.19 18.36 6.05
CA VAL A 389 7.71 19.74 6.10
C VAL A 389 8.75 20.57 6.85
N LEU A 390 8.95 21.81 6.42
CA LEU A 390 9.81 22.77 7.11
C LEU A 390 9.10 23.36 8.34
N ILE A 391 9.68 23.16 9.52
CA ILE A 391 9.18 23.65 10.80
C ILE A 391 10.28 24.46 11.48
N TYR A 392 10.11 25.79 11.47
CA TYR A 392 11.08 26.70 12.11
C TYR A 392 11.00 26.67 13.65
N ASP A 393 9.82 26.51 14.22
CA ASP A 393 9.58 26.53 15.67
C ASP A 393 8.80 25.28 16.11
N LEU A 394 9.51 24.29 16.69
CA LEU A 394 8.89 23.04 17.16
C LEU A 394 8.01 23.25 18.40
N PHE A 395 8.22 24.32 19.16
CA PHE A 395 7.45 24.59 20.38
C PHE A 395 6.00 24.88 20.06
N ASN A 396 5.77 25.74 19.07
CA ASN A 396 4.44 26.17 18.64
C ASN A 396 3.79 25.27 17.58
N SER A 397 4.54 24.29 17.05
CA SER A 397 4.01 23.38 16.03
C SER A 397 3.07 22.33 16.62
N THR A 398 1.93 22.14 15.95
CA THR A 398 1.01 21.01 16.17
C THR A 398 1.11 19.95 15.07
N THR A 399 2.02 20.13 14.11
CA THR A 399 2.25 19.17 13.03
C THR A 399 2.79 17.87 13.60
N THR A 400 2.25 16.75 13.14
CA THR A 400 2.74 15.39 13.43
C THR A 400 3.23 14.75 12.14
N ASN A 401 4.00 13.65 12.24
CA ASN A 401 4.54 12.95 11.08
C ASN A 401 5.30 13.88 10.13
N PHE A 402 6.26 14.65 10.66
CA PHE A 402 7.02 15.65 9.90
C PHE A 402 8.45 15.21 9.58
N GLY A 403 8.85 13.99 9.98
CA GLY A 403 10.19 13.46 9.70
C GLY A 403 11.29 14.17 10.48
N GLY A 404 12.50 14.15 9.93
CA GLY A 404 13.66 14.89 10.39
C GLY A 404 14.30 14.33 11.66
N LEU A 405 14.21 13.02 11.92
CA LEU A 405 14.85 12.37 13.08
C LEU A 405 14.41 12.93 14.45
N PHE A 406 13.26 13.62 14.52
CA PHE A 406 12.78 14.27 15.73
C PHE A 406 12.58 13.29 16.89
N GLU A 407 12.03 12.11 16.61
CA GLU A 407 11.71 11.14 17.64
C GLU A 407 12.95 10.45 18.23
N GLU A 408 14.10 10.51 17.55
CA GLU A 408 15.38 9.95 18.04
C GLU A 408 15.77 10.55 19.40
N THR A 409 15.49 11.85 19.59
CA THR A 409 15.99 12.63 20.74
C THR A 409 14.86 13.24 21.56
N ASN A 410 13.60 13.09 21.13
CA ASN A 410 12.48 13.75 21.79
C ASN A 410 12.23 13.27 23.23
N GLN A 411 12.57 12.03 23.55
CA GLN A 411 12.42 11.51 24.92
C GLN A 411 13.69 11.67 25.75
N THR A 412 14.86 11.48 25.14
CA THR A 412 16.16 11.45 25.84
C THR A 412 16.76 12.85 26.02
N ARG A 413 16.42 13.82 25.16
CA ARG A 413 17.08 15.13 25.07
C ARG A 413 18.59 15.03 24.86
N GLU A 414 19.02 13.97 24.19
CA GLU A 414 20.41 13.70 23.85
C GLU A 414 20.53 13.29 22.38
N PHE A 415 21.54 13.82 21.70
CA PHE A 415 21.98 13.34 20.40
C PHE A 415 22.25 11.82 20.45
N PRO A 416 21.95 11.05 19.40
CA PRO A 416 22.09 9.60 19.38
C PRO A 416 23.54 9.16 19.60
N ARG A 417 23.88 8.89 20.87
CA ARG A 417 25.22 8.47 21.32
C ARG A 417 25.78 7.32 20.50
N ARG A 418 24.94 6.34 20.14
CA ARG A 418 25.35 5.17 19.32
C ARG A 418 26.04 5.54 18.01
N LEU A 419 25.75 6.69 17.41
CA LEU A 419 26.41 7.14 16.17
C LEU A 419 27.81 7.71 16.41
N LEU A 420 28.08 8.20 17.63
CA LEU A 420 29.39 8.74 18.02
C LEU A 420 30.39 7.63 18.39
N GLU A 421 29.91 6.41 18.63
CA GLU A 421 30.70 5.26 19.07
C GLU A 421 31.21 4.38 17.92
N TRP A 422 31.07 4.84 16.67
CA TRP A 422 31.56 4.15 15.49
C TRP A 422 33.06 4.36 15.31
N ASP A 423 33.77 3.24 15.16
CA ASP A 423 35.24 3.22 15.10
C ASP A 423 35.79 3.55 13.70
N ASN A 424 34.97 3.34 12.66
CA ASN A 424 35.39 3.37 11.26
C ASN A 424 34.80 4.51 10.43
N LEU A 425 33.85 5.30 10.97
CA LEU A 425 33.23 6.38 10.19
C LEU A 425 34.25 7.49 9.85
N ASP A 426 34.39 7.75 8.56
CA ASP A 426 35.02 8.95 8.02
C ASP A 426 33.99 10.03 7.62
N THR A 427 32.72 9.65 7.46
CA THR A 427 31.63 10.56 7.10
C THR A 427 30.39 10.27 7.93
N LEU A 428 29.90 11.28 8.65
CA LEU A 428 28.60 11.28 9.31
C LEU A 428 27.88 12.59 9.01
N ALA A 429 26.80 12.52 8.23
CA ALA A 429 26.02 13.71 7.83
C ALA A 429 24.56 13.58 8.26
N LEU A 430 24.13 14.45 9.17
CA LEU A 430 22.78 14.52 9.76
C LEU A 430 22.20 15.95 9.67
N SER A 431 22.76 16.79 8.81
CA SER A 431 22.34 18.18 8.62
C SER A 431 20.88 18.30 8.18
N VAL A 432 20.25 19.42 8.49
CA VAL A 432 18.87 19.74 8.06
C VAL A 432 17.89 18.68 8.56
N ASN A 433 17.85 18.51 9.87
CA ASN A 433 16.93 17.62 10.57
C ASN A 433 16.36 18.38 11.78
N TYR A 434 15.70 17.66 12.68
CA TYR A 434 15.09 18.18 13.90
C TYR A 434 15.69 17.50 15.15
N LEU A 435 16.93 17.01 15.08
CA LEU A 435 17.65 16.50 16.24
C LEU A 435 17.75 17.61 17.29
N GLN A 436 17.43 17.30 18.54
CA GLN A 436 17.35 18.29 19.63
C GLN A 436 18.07 17.80 20.88
N GLY A 437 18.20 18.70 21.86
CA GLY A 437 18.91 18.42 23.09
C GLY A 437 20.42 18.55 22.95
N HIS A 438 21.16 17.81 23.77
CA HIS A 438 22.60 18.01 23.98
C HIS A 438 23.44 16.99 23.22
N ILE A 439 24.65 17.37 22.82
CA ILE A 439 25.65 16.41 22.34
C ILE A 439 26.29 15.75 23.58
N PRO A 440 26.30 14.40 23.68
CA PRO A 440 26.89 13.68 24.82
C PRO A 440 28.36 14.06 25.07
N ASP A 441 28.74 14.20 26.35
CA ASP A 441 30.11 14.58 26.75
C ASP A 441 31.12 13.43 26.65
N MET A 442 30.63 12.20 26.53
CA MET A 442 31.41 10.96 26.36
C MET A 442 32.45 10.72 27.47
N LYS A 443 32.32 11.32 28.66
CA LYS A 443 33.33 11.17 29.74
C LYS A 443 33.50 9.73 30.23
N ASP A 444 32.43 8.95 30.15
CA ASP A 444 32.37 7.53 30.51
C ASP A 444 32.77 6.59 29.35
N TYR A 445 33.12 7.14 28.17
CA TYR A 445 33.46 6.33 27.01
C TYR A 445 34.75 5.53 27.25
N ALA A 446 34.69 4.24 26.91
CA ALA A 446 35.76 3.30 27.18
C ALA A 446 37.02 3.57 26.33
N GLN A 447 36.83 4.06 25.10
CA GLN A 447 37.95 4.37 24.21
C GLN A 447 38.46 5.78 24.47
N LYS A 448 39.73 5.86 24.87
CA LYS A 448 40.42 7.10 25.21
C LYS A 448 41.72 7.18 24.43
N TYR A 449 42.21 8.39 24.18
CA TYR A 449 43.54 8.56 23.59
C TYR A 449 44.59 8.01 24.55
N THR A 450 45.52 7.24 24.01
CA THR A 450 46.62 6.60 24.73
C THR A 450 47.95 7.29 24.42
N GLN A 451 48.99 6.97 25.20
CA GLN A 451 50.34 7.42 24.86
C GLN A 451 50.79 6.91 23.48
N GLU A 452 50.36 5.71 23.09
CA GLU A 452 50.69 5.12 21.79
C GLU A 452 50.08 5.92 20.64
N ASP A 453 48.85 6.41 20.79
CA ASP A 453 48.21 7.28 19.79
C ASP A 453 49.00 8.57 19.56
N ILE A 454 49.45 9.21 20.64
CA ILE A 454 50.25 10.44 20.57
C ILE A 454 51.60 10.18 19.90
N ASN A 455 52.26 9.08 20.27
CA ASN A 455 53.55 8.71 19.69
C ASN A 455 53.43 8.32 18.21
N ALA A 456 52.26 7.86 17.76
CA ALA A 456 52.00 7.47 16.38
C ALA A 456 51.64 8.67 15.47
N ALA A 457 51.42 9.87 16.03
CA ALA A 457 51.02 11.04 15.28
C ALA A 457 51.65 12.32 15.85
N ASP A 458 52.63 12.88 15.12
CA ASP A 458 53.39 14.08 15.51
C ASP A 458 52.52 15.34 15.76
N THR A 459 51.26 15.32 15.33
CA THR A 459 50.34 16.45 15.44
C THR A 459 49.38 16.37 16.64
N LEU A 460 49.36 15.26 17.39
CA LEU A 460 48.47 15.12 18.54
C LEU A 460 49.16 15.62 19.82
N PRO A 461 48.52 16.49 20.62
CA PRO A 461 49.12 16.99 21.85
C PRO A 461 48.99 15.99 22.99
N GLN A 462 49.99 15.98 23.87
CA GLN A 462 50.07 15.10 25.05
C GLN A 462 48.85 15.23 25.99
N SER A 463 48.20 16.39 26.02
CA SER A 463 46.99 16.68 26.81
C SER A 463 45.74 15.91 26.37
N LEU A 464 45.75 15.26 25.20
CA LEU A 464 44.66 14.36 24.79
C LEU A 464 44.66 13.04 25.56
N VAL A 465 45.79 12.60 26.14
CA VAL A 465 45.86 11.30 26.81
C VAL A 465 44.80 11.20 27.92
N GLY A 466 43.97 10.16 27.85
CA GLY A 466 42.85 9.93 28.78
C GLY A 466 41.55 10.66 28.44
N THR A 467 41.53 11.50 27.40
CA THR A 467 40.29 12.11 26.87
C THR A 467 39.55 11.12 25.94
N PRO A 468 38.21 11.23 25.83
CA PRO A 468 37.42 10.35 24.94
C PRO A 468 37.87 10.42 23.48
N LYS A 469 38.10 9.26 22.87
CA LYS A 469 38.50 9.12 21.46
C LYS A 469 37.28 8.87 20.59
N VAL A 470 36.47 9.91 20.43
CA VAL A 470 35.19 9.88 19.70
C VAL A 470 35.43 10.07 18.20
N LEU A 471 34.81 9.23 17.36
CA LEU A 471 34.88 9.30 15.89
C LEU A 471 36.31 9.50 15.32
N PRO A 472 37.28 8.65 15.67
CA PRO A 472 38.71 8.93 15.42
C PRO A 472 39.13 9.03 13.95
N LYS A 473 38.29 8.58 13.01
CA LYS A 473 38.57 8.61 11.56
C LYS A 473 37.76 9.68 10.80
N ILE A 474 36.96 10.47 11.50
CA ILE A 474 36.02 11.41 10.88
C ILE A 474 36.75 12.48 10.06
N ARG A 475 36.27 12.68 8.83
CA ARG A 475 36.73 13.67 7.86
C ARG A 475 35.61 14.60 7.42
N TRP A 476 34.36 14.15 7.57
CA TRP A 476 33.17 14.94 7.31
C TRP A 476 32.15 14.69 8.42
N PHE A 477 31.88 15.70 9.24
CA PHE A 477 30.88 15.64 10.30
C PHE A 477 29.95 16.83 10.17
N SER A 478 28.68 16.57 9.86
CA SER A 478 27.70 17.65 9.67
C SER A 478 26.43 17.39 10.46
N ILE A 479 26.12 18.29 11.38
CA ILE A 479 24.94 18.28 12.27
C ILE A 479 24.28 19.67 12.35
N ASN A 480 24.68 20.59 11.47
CA ASN A 480 24.10 21.92 11.38
C ASN A 480 22.63 21.90 10.95
N LEU A 481 21.94 23.01 11.20
CA LEU A 481 20.53 23.20 10.86
C LEU A 481 19.64 22.13 11.54
N ASN A 482 19.97 21.81 12.79
CA ASN A 482 19.16 21.00 13.70
C ASN A 482 18.59 21.91 14.82
N ARG A 483 18.10 21.31 15.91
CA ARG A 483 17.58 21.97 17.13
C ARG A 483 18.45 21.66 18.35
N LEU A 484 19.74 21.38 18.14
CA LEU A 484 20.68 21.07 19.20
C LEU A 484 20.95 22.30 20.06
N SER A 485 21.15 22.09 21.36
CA SER A 485 21.37 23.16 22.34
C SER A 485 22.29 22.71 23.48
N GLY A 486 22.65 23.66 24.34
CA GLY A 486 23.52 23.45 25.50
C GLY A 486 24.99 23.72 25.21
N GLU A 487 25.90 23.01 25.88
CA GLU A 487 27.34 23.19 25.67
C GLU A 487 27.88 22.18 24.65
N LEU A 488 28.79 22.65 23.78
CA LEU A 488 29.67 21.82 22.98
C LEU A 488 30.58 21.01 23.93
N PRO A 489 30.68 19.69 23.76
CA PRO A 489 31.48 18.85 24.63
C PRO A 489 32.98 19.03 24.34
N GLU A 490 33.79 18.81 25.38
CA GLU A 490 35.25 19.00 25.31
C GLU A 490 35.91 18.12 24.24
N TRP A 491 35.43 16.89 24.04
CA TRP A 491 35.96 16.00 23.00
C TRP A 491 35.81 16.59 21.59
N LEU A 492 34.72 17.33 21.34
CA LEU A 492 34.44 17.94 20.04
C LEU A 492 35.29 19.20 19.84
N LEU A 493 35.32 20.08 20.85
CA LEU A 493 36.16 21.30 20.84
C LEU A 493 37.66 20.98 20.70
N ARG A 494 38.08 19.79 21.14
CA ARG A 494 39.47 19.31 21.02
C ARG A 494 39.65 18.25 19.96
N HIS A 495 38.66 17.98 19.10
CA HIS A 495 38.76 16.91 18.13
C HIS A 495 39.92 17.17 17.14
N PRO A 496 40.80 16.19 16.83
CA PRO A 496 41.97 16.42 15.98
C PRO A 496 41.68 16.95 14.57
N ALA A 497 40.46 16.74 14.07
CA ALA A 497 40.01 17.23 12.78
C ALA A 497 39.15 18.51 12.85
N LEU A 498 38.90 19.11 14.03
CA LEU A 498 37.85 20.13 14.20
C LEU A 498 37.89 21.26 13.15
N ASP A 499 39.05 21.86 12.89
CA ASP A 499 39.20 22.92 11.88
C ASP A 499 38.83 22.45 10.46
N TRP A 500 39.29 21.24 10.09
CA TRP A 500 38.98 20.61 8.79
C TRP A 500 37.50 20.34 8.60
N LEU A 501 36.75 20.15 9.69
CA LEU A 501 35.32 19.87 9.64
C LEU A 501 34.46 21.11 9.36
N ASP A 502 35.06 22.29 9.16
CA ASP A 502 34.35 23.57 9.01
C ASP A 502 33.26 23.74 10.08
N PRO A 503 33.68 23.85 11.36
CA PRO A 503 32.78 23.61 12.48
C PRO A 503 31.71 24.68 12.61
N TYR A 504 31.99 25.92 12.20
CA TYR A 504 30.99 27.00 12.20
C TYR A 504 29.83 26.69 11.25
N THR A 505 30.14 26.23 10.04
CA THR A 505 29.11 25.97 9.03
C THR A 505 28.42 24.64 9.26
N LEU A 506 29.19 23.57 9.50
CA LEU A 506 28.70 22.20 9.45
C LEU A 506 28.28 21.64 10.82
N ILE A 507 28.67 22.27 11.94
CA ILE A 507 28.42 21.74 13.29
C ILE A 507 27.70 22.76 14.18
N PHE A 508 28.26 23.96 14.38
CA PHE A 508 27.81 24.93 15.37
C PHE A 508 26.55 25.67 14.94
N THR A 509 26.38 25.91 13.64
CA THR A 509 25.16 26.57 13.11
C THR A 509 23.93 25.72 13.38
N GLN A 510 23.09 26.15 14.30
CA GLN A 510 21.78 25.57 14.61
C GLN A 510 20.68 26.62 14.34
N GLU A 511 19.43 26.21 14.26
CA GLU A 511 18.34 27.14 13.92
C GLU A 511 17.06 26.86 14.71
N GLY A 512 16.20 27.86 14.85
CA GLY A 512 14.86 27.67 15.39
C GLY A 512 14.80 27.35 16.88
N LYS A 513 13.69 26.74 17.29
CA LYS A 513 13.44 26.33 18.68
C LYS A 513 13.12 24.84 18.78
N ASP A 514 13.57 24.23 19.87
CA ASP A 514 13.24 22.85 20.23
C ASP A 514 11.76 22.71 20.69
N LYS A 515 11.32 21.47 20.98
CA LYS A 515 9.93 21.20 21.40
C LYS A 515 9.54 21.88 22.73
N ASP A 516 10.52 22.22 23.56
CA ASP A 516 10.38 22.86 24.86
C ASP A 516 10.47 24.39 24.80
N GLY A 517 10.73 24.96 23.61
CA GLY A 517 10.84 26.41 23.39
C GLY A 517 12.23 26.99 23.62
N ARG A 518 13.25 26.16 23.83
CA ARG A 518 14.65 26.61 23.91
C ARG A 518 15.14 26.99 22.52
N THR A 519 15.84 28.12 22.43
CA THR A 519 16.52 28.52 21.20
C THR A 519 17.68 27.55 20.93
N ALA A 520 17.75 27.02 19.71
CA ALA A 520 18.84 26.16 19.30
C ALA A 520 20.16 26.95 19.20
N GLY A 521 21.28 26.27 19.40
CA GLY A 521 22.61 26.86 19.44
C GLY A 521 23.36 26.55 20.73
N PHE A 522 24.68 26.75 20.70
CA PHE A 522 25.56 26.34 21.79
C PHE A 522 26.01 27.52 22.64
N THR A 523 25.93 27.38 23.96
CA THR A 523 26.23 28.47 24.91
C THR A 523 27.72 28.78 25.04
N ASN A 524 28.58 27.82 24.69
CA ASN A 524 30.04 27.93 24.71
C ASN A 524 30.64 27.90 23.30
N GLU A 525 29.88 28.29 22.26
CA GLU A 525 30.39 28.40 20.91
C GLU A 525 31.61 29.36 20.87
N PRO A 526 32.78 28.91 20.41
CA PRO A 526 33.98 29.74 20.40
C PRO A 526 33.90 30.80 19.30
N ILE A 527 34.32 32.03 19.59
CA ILE A 527 34.30 33.16 18.61
C ILE A 527 35.22 32.88 17.41
N ASN A 528 36.32 32.17 17.63
CA ASN A 528 37.28 31.73 16.62
C ASN A 528 38.04 30.49 17.11
N LEU A 529 38.86 29.89 16.25
CA LEU A 529 39.65 28.69 16.56
C LEU A 529 41.03 28.98 17.19
N ASN A 530 41.29 30.18 17.74
CA ASN A 530 42.61 30.47 18.33
C ASN A 530 42.98 29.49 19.46
N TYR A 531 42.02 29.16 20.34
CA TYR A 531 42.22 28.17 21.42
C TYR A 531 42.62 26.79 20.87
N TYR A 532 42.09 26.42 19.70
CA TYR A 532 42.36 25.13 19.07
C TYR A 532 43.79 25.10 18.53
N TYR A 533 44.25 26.19 17.90
CA TYR A 533 45.63 26.30 17.41
C TYR A 533 46.67 26.42 18.52
N GLU A 534 46.30 27.01 19.67
CA GLU A 534 47.13 26.98 20.89
C GLU A 534 47.21 25.55 21.47
N PHE A 535 46.13 24.78 21.40
CA PHE A 535 46.11 23.39 21.87
C PHE A 535 46.87 22.43 20.94
N TYR A 536 46.81 22.66 19.62
CA TYR A 536 47.50 21.88 18.59
C TYR A 536 48.75 22.62 18.07
N GLU A 537 49.72 22.87 18.95
CA GLU A 537 50.98 23.56 18.60
C GLU A 537 51.66 22.89 17.39
N GLY A 538 51.72 23.59 16.26
CA GLY A 538 52.31 23.09 15.01
C GLY A 538 51.32 22.82 13.87
N LYS A 539 50.01 22.71 14.15
CA LYS A 539 48.98 22.77 13.10
C LYS A 539 48.71 24.22 12.71
N LYS A 540 49.54 24.80 11.84
CA LYS A 540 49.12 25.96 11.03
C LYS A 540 48.49 25.45 9.75
N TYR A 541 47.30 25.98 9.44
CA TYR A 541 46.50 25.74 8.25
C TYR A 541 47.32 25.31 7.03
N LEU A 542 47.26 24.02 6.69
CA LEU A 542 47.73 23.47 5.42
C LEU A 542 46.48 23.01 4.67
N ASP A 543 45.95 23.92 3.85
CA ASP A 543 45.04 23.54 2.78
C ASP A 543 45.87 22.72 1.74
N PRO A 544 45.61 21.42 1.58
CA PRO A 544 46.38 20.58 0.66
C PRO A 544 46.14 20.94 -0.83
N ASP A 545 45.11 21.75 -1.13
CA ASP A 545 44.75 22.16 -2.49
C ASP A 545 45.12 23.63 -2.81
N LYS A 546 45.52 24.42 -1.81
CA LYS A 546 46.20 25.71 -2.04
C LYS A 546 47.70 25.50 -2.16
N LYS A 547 48.20 25.49 -3.39
CA LYS A 547 49.61 25.77 -3.66
C LYS A 547 49.95 27.14 -3.04
N THR A 548 50.84 27.14 -2.06
CA THR A 548 51.48 28.34 -1.52
C THR A 548 52.33 28.98 -2.62
N GLU A 549 52.08 30.26 -2.92
CA GLU A 549 53.00 31.12 -3.68
C GLU A 549 54.28 31.41 -2.90
#